data_AF-A0A7Y2MTN9-F1
#
_entry.id   AF-A0A7Y2MTN9-F1
#
_cell.length_a   1.000
_cell.length_b   1.000
_cell.length_c   1.000
_cell.angle_alpha   90.00
_cell.angle_beta   90.00
_cell.angle_gamma   90.00
#
_symmetry.space_group_name_H-M   'P 1'
#
loop_
_entity.id
_entity.type
_entity.pdbx_description
1 polymer ?
#
loop_
_entity_poly.entity_id
_entity_poly.type
_entity_poly.pdbx_seq_one_letter_code
_entity_poly.pdbx_strand_id
1 'polypeptide(L)'
;LIEKIRSEEKNVLLLDAGDIFQGTPYFNFYGGELEMKLMSEMGYDAATIGNHDFDAGIDGLEKQLVHAEFPLVVSNYDFSNTIMNGRTKPHIIKEYDGIKIGITGVGIELDGLVPKLLYKETQYLDPIKSAQEQAHILKHDKGCDMVICLSHLGYKYNDNTVSDMWMAMDTEDIDIIIGGHTHTFLRRPEMTRNMKGKRVIVNQVGWAGIMLGRLDIVFEKNKKGKCVTCSNTLIT
;
A
#
# COMPACT_ATOMS: atom_id res chain seq x y z
N LEU A 1 -6.98 17.12 9.65
CA LEU A 1 -7.94 15.99 9.71
C LEU A 1 -7.35 14.79 10.46
N ILE A 2 -6.19 14.28 10.02
CA ILE A 2 -5.49 13.14 10.65
C ILE A 2 -5.31 13.32 12.16
N GLU A 3 -4.80 14.48 12.60
CA GLU A 3 -4.62 14.77 14.05
C GLU A 3 -5.92 14.72 14.85
N LYS A 4 -7.04 15.11 14.26
CA LYS A 4 -8.35 14.98 14.91
C LYS A 4 -8.69 13.51 15.13
N ILE A 5 -8.52 12.67 14.10
CA ILE A 5 -8.77 11.22 14.19
C ILE A 5 -7.86 10.60 15.26
N ARG A 6 -6.57 10.94 15.28
CA ARG A 6 -5.62 10.45 16.30
C ARG A 6 -5.96 10.92 17.72
N SER A 7 -6.64 12.06 17.87
CA SER A 7 -7.11 12.52 19.18
C SER A 7 -8.37 11.78 19.67
N GLU A 8 -9.15 11.22 18.74
CA GLU A 8 -10.40 10.49 19.01
C GLU A 8 -10.17 8.98 19.12
N GLU A 9 -9.19 8.45 18.38
CA GLU A 9 -8.91 7.02 18.24
C GLU A 9 -7.50 6.68 18.73
N LYS A 10 -7.40 5.66 19.59
CA LYS A 10 -6.12 5.25 20.20
C LYS A 10 -5.17 4.58 19.20
N ASN A 11 -5.71 3.72 18.34
CA ASN A 11 -4.92 2.85 17.46
C ASN A 11 -5.21 3.23 16.01
N VAL A 12 -4.36 4.07 15.42
CA VAL A 12 -4.51 4.58 14.05
C VAL A 12 -3.32 4.13 13.22
N LEU A 13 -3.60 3.64 12.01
CA LEU A 13 -2.64 3.39 10.95
C LEU A 13 -2.90 4.37 9.80
N LEU A 14 -1.88 5.11 9.39
CA LEU A 14 -1.93 5.99 8.22
C LEU A 14 -1.07 5.40 7.10
N LEU A 15 -1.68 5.09 5.96
CA LEU A 15 -1.04 4.33 4.88
C LEU A 15 -1.23 5.03 3.54
N ASP A 16 -0.26 4.89 2.65
CA ASP A 16 -0.30 5.41 1.29
C ASP A 16 -0.14 4.30 0.24
N ALA A 17 -0.91 4.39 -0.85
CA ALA A 17 -0.91 3.37 -1.89
C ALA A 17 0.04 3.68 -3.06
N GLY A 18 0.95 4.66 -2.95
CA GLY A 18 1.93 5.01 -3.98
C GLY A 18 1.44 6.08 -4.95
N ASP A 19 2.28 6.43 -5.93
CA ASP A 19 2.17 7.68 -6.72
C ASP A 19 2.19 8.90 -5.78
N ILE A 20 3.19 8.91 -4.91
CA ILE A 20 3.51 10.06 -4.04
C ILE A 20 3.99 11.22 -4.90
N PHE A 21 4.71 10.91 -5.98
CA PHE A 21 5.31 11.88 -6.87
C PHE A 21 4.47 12.21 -8.10
N GLN A 22 4.82 13.34 -8.70
CA GLN A 22 4.21 13.92 -9.89
C GLN A 22 2.74 14.36 -9.72
N GLY A 23 2.29 15.26 -10.61
CA GLY A 23 0.91 15.78 -10.65
C GLY A 23 0.78 17.29 -10.47
N THR A 24 1.80 17.97 -9.91
CA THR A 24 1.80 19.44 -9.74
C THR A 24 3.17 20.06 -10.04
N PRO A 25 3.26 21.39 -10.27
CA PRO A 25 4.55 22.07 -10.42
C PRO A 25 5.49 21.91 -9.22
N TYR A 26 4.98 21.61 -8.01
CA TYR A 26 5.82 21.39 -6.83
C TYR A 26 6.83 20.27 -7.06
N PHE A 27 6.40 19.13 -7.61
CA PHE A 27 7.30 18.04 -7.95
C PHE A 27 8.38 18.47 -8.95
N ASN A 28 8.03 19.28 -9.95
CA ASN A 28 9.01 19.76 -10.94
C ASN A 28 10.09 20.64 -10.32
N PHE A 29 9.76 21.39 -9.26
CA PHE A 29 10.71 22.28 -8.56
C PHE A 29 11.48 21.57 -7.44
N TYR A 30 10.84 20.68 -6.69
CA TYR A 30 11.40 20.07 -5.46
C TYR A 30 11.80 18.60 -5.63
N GLY A 31 11.41 17.96 -6.73
CA GLY A 31 11.80 16.59 -7.08
C GLY A 31 11.35 15.52 -6.09
N GLY A 32 10.26 15.74 -5.35
CA GLY A 32 9.71 14.81 -4.35
C GLY A 32 10.09 15.09 -2.89
N GLU A 33 10.98 16.05 -2.63
CA GLU A 33 11.42 16.39 -1.26
C GLU A 33 10.25 16.87 -0.38
N LEU A 34 9.38 17.72 -0.94
CA LEU A 34 8.28 18.31 -0.21
C LEU A 34 7.26 17.25 0.21
N GLU A 35 6.91 16.37 -0.73
CA GLU A 35 5.96 15.29 -0.53
C GLU A 35 6.42 14.34 0.57
N MET A 36 7.68 13.89 0.52
CA MET A 36 8.25 12.99 1.55
C MET A 36 8.29 13.65 2.93
N LYS A 37 8.71 14.93 3.03
CA LYS A 37 8.72 15.65 4.31
C LYS A 37 7.32 15.80 4.90
N LEU A 38 6.34 16.20 4.09
CA LEU A 38 4.97 16.38 4.56
C LEU A 38 4.37 15.04 5.01
N MET A 39 4.61 13.95 4.30
CA MET A 39 4.17 12.61 4.73
C MET A 39 4.83 12.17 6.05
N SER A 40 6.12 12.46 6.22
CA SER A 40 6.82 12.21 7.49
C SER A 40 6.25 13.05 8.63
N GLU A 41 6.02 14.34 8.42
CA GLU A 41 5.39 15.24 9.41
C GLU A 41 3.95 14.81 9.74
N MET A 42 3.20 14.29 8.77
CA MET A 42 1.89 13.69 8.98
C MET A 42 1.96 12.32 9.67
N GLY A 43 3.15 11.73 9.82
CA GLY A 43 3.36 10.46 10.51
C GLY A 43 2.74 9.27 9.77
N TYR A 44 2.95 9.16 8.46
CA TYR A 44 2.59 7.93 7.74
C TYR A 44 3.31 6.72 8.34
N ASP A 45 2.64 5.57 8.39
CA ASP A 45 3.19 4.32 8.94
C ASP A 45 3.89 3.47 7.88
N ALA A 46 3.43 3.56 6.63
CA ALA A 46 4.02 2.93 5.46
C ALA A 46 3.42 3.51 4.17
N ALA A 47 4.17 3.39 3.09
CA ALA A 47 3.68 3.61 1.73
C ALA A 47 4.14 2.47 0.82
N THR A 48 3.45 2.21 -0.29
CA THR A 48 4.03 1.43 -1.40
C THR A 48 4.53 2.35 -2.51
N ILE A 49 4.97 1.78 -3.63
CA ILE A 49 5.54 2.50 -4.77
C ILE A 49 4.62 2.35 -5.97
N GLY A 50 4.24 3.49 -6.55
CA GLY A 50 3.51 3.57 -7.81
C GLY A 50 4.42 3.85 -9.01
N ASN A 51 3.82 3.94 -10.20
CA ASN A 51 4.58 4.18 -11.43
C ASN A 51 5.16 5.61 -11.48
N HIS A 52 4.42 6.60 -10.98
CA HIS A 52 4.85 8.00 -10.99
C HIS A 52 6.00 8.29 -10.02
N ASP A 53 6.22 7.41 -9.04
CA ASP A 53 7.38 7.50 -8.15
C ASP A 53 8.72 7.32 -8.90
N PHE A 54 8.69 6.82 -10.14
CA PHE A 54 9.85 6.70 -11.02
C PHE A 54 10.03 7.86 -12.00
N ASP A 55 9.17 8.89 -11.99
CA ASP A 55 9.22 9.94 -13.02
C ASP A 55 10.47 10.82 -12.97
N ALA A 56 11.02 11.04 -11.77
CA ALA A 56 12.35 11.66 -11.60
C ALA A 56 13.50 10.64 -11.79
N GLY A 57 13.20 9.44 -12.27
CA GLY A 57 14.09 8.29 -12.28
C GLY A 57 14.25 7.66 -10.90
N ILE A 58 14.77 6.44 -10.90
CA ILE A 58 15.12 5.71 -9.67
C ILE A 58 16.14 6.48 -8.83
N ASP A 59 16.99 7.32 -9.45
CA ASP A 59 17.93 8.21 -8.75
C ASP A 59 17.20 9.34 -8.03
N GLY A 60 16.15 9.88 -8.63
CA GLY A 60 15.26 10.85 -7.99
C GLY A 60 14.56 10.23 -6.78
N LEU A 61 13.98 9.04 -6.95
CA LEU A 61 13.30 8.32 -5.86
C LEU A 61 14.23 8.05 -4.68
N GLU A 62 15.40 7.44 -4.93
CA GLU A 62 16.36 7.10 -3.87
C GLU A 62 16.82 8.33 -3.09
N LYS A 63 17.10 9.43 -3.82
CA LYS A 63 17.54 10.70 -3.23
C LYS A 63 16.55 11.23 -2.19
N GLN A 64 15.24 11.06 -2.41
CA GLN A 64 14.23 11.60 -1.50
C GLN A 64 13.97 10.73 -0.27
N LEU A 65 14.45 9.48 -0.25
CA LEU A 65 14.22 8.58 0.89
C LEU A 65 14.82 9.08 2.21
N VAL A 66 15.82 9.96 2.15
CA VAL A 66 16.37 10.61 3.34
C VAL A 66 15.34 11.46 4.09
N HIS A 67 14.25 11.85 3.43
CA HIS A 67 13.16 12.63 4.01
C HIS A 67 11.97 11.77 4.47
N ALA A 68 12.00 10.46 4.22
CA ALA A 68 10.96 9.53 4.62
C ALA A 68 11.26 8.95 6.01
N GLU A 69 10.43 9.28 7.00
CA GLU A 69 10.46 8.69 8.35
C GLU A 69 9.60 7.42 8.44
N PHE A 70 9.09 6.96 7.29
CA PHE A 70 8.28 5.77 7.12
C PHE A 70 8.90 4.85 6.06
N PRO A 71 8.71 3.52 6.17
CA PRO A 71 9.23 2.58 5.19
C PRO A 71 8.39 2.57 3.91
N LEU A 72 9.07 2.46 2.77
CA LEU A 72 8.46 1.99 1.54
C LEU A 72 8.37 0.46 1.56
N VAL A 73 7.16 -0.05 1.35
CA VAL A 73 6.85 -1.48 1.42
C VAL A 73 6.41 -1.98 0.03
N VAL A 74 7.22 -2.83 -0.56
CA VAL A 74 6.96 -3.43 -1.89
C VAL A 74 7.68 -4.78 -1.99
N SER A 75 6.97 -5.80 -2.47
CA SER A 75 7.47 -7.19 -2.52
C SER A 75 7.67 -7.74 -3.93
N ASN A 76 7.18 -7.04 -4.97
CA ASN A 76 7.23 -7.48 -6.36
C ASN A 76 8.16 -6.65 -7.26
N TYR A 77 8.90 -5.70 -6.69
CA TYR A 77 10.02 -5.06 -7.37
C TYR A 77 11.33 -5.60 -6.80
N ASP A 78 12.13 -6.22 -7.65
CA ASP A 78 13.51 -6.58 -7.32
C ASP A 78 14.44 -5.44 -7.69
N PHE A 79 15.00 -4.82 -6.66
CA PHE A 79 15.95 -3.71 -6.74
C PHE A 79 17.41 -4.15 -6.57
N SER A 80 17.71 -5.45 -6.51
CA SER A 80 19.04 -6.00 -6.16
C SER A 80 20.18 -5.40 -6.99
N ASN A 81 19.95 -5.16 -8.27
CA ASN A 81 20.92 -4.55 -9.19
C ASN A 81 20.71 -3.04 -9.41
N THR A 82 20.09 -2.36 -8.44
CA THR A 82 19.81 -0.92 -8.52
C THR A 82 20.30 -0.21 -7.27
N ILE A 83 20.30 1.13 -7.32
CA ILE A 83 20.59 1.98 -6.14
C ILE A 83 19.52 1.87 -5.04
N MET A 84 18.34 1.33 -5.36
CA MET A 84 17.27 1.08 -4.39
C MET A 84 17.45 -0.24 -3.62
N ASN A 85 18.54 -0.99 -3.87
CA ASN A 85 18.81 -2.23 -3.15
C ASN A 85 18.88 -1.98 -1.63
N GLY A 86 18.05 -2.70 -0.87
CA GLY A 86 17.95 -2.56 0.59
C GLY A 86 17.28 -1.26 1.06
N ARG A 87 16.70 -0.46 0.17
CA ARG A 87 15.99 0.79 0.50
C ARG A 87 14.49 0.60 0.74
N THR A 88 13.94 -0.53 0.31
CA THR A 88 12.55 -0.93 0.55
C THR A 88 12.48 -2.13 1.48
N LYS A 89 11.28 -2.42 2.00
CA LYS A 89 11.00 -3.64 2.77
C LYS A 89 9.94 -4.45 2.04
N PRO A 90 10.02 -5.79 2.04
CA PRO A 90 8.94 -6.61 1.49
C PRO A 90 7.68 -6.53 2.35
N HIS A 91 7.84 -6.39 3.67
CA HIS A 91 6.76 -6.18 4.62
C HIS A 91 7.25 -5.50 5.91
N ILE A 92 6.30 -5.03 6.72
CA ILE A 92 6.50 -4.58 8.10
C ILE A 92 5.41 -5.16 9.02
N ILE A 93 5.60 -5.03 10.33
CA ILE A 93 4.62 -5.42 11.34
C ILE A 93 4.43 -4.26 12.30
N LYS A 94 3.18 -3.94 12.62
CA LYS A 94 2.79 -2.98 13.63
C LYS A 94 1.96 -3.69 14.69
N GLU A 95 2.20 -3.38 15.96
CA GLU A 95 1.48 -4.01 17.07
C GLU A 95 0.72 -2.97 17.88
N TYR A 96 -0.57 -3.22 18.11
CA TYR A 96 -1.47 -2.36 18.88
C TYR A 96 -2.20 -3.19 19.91
N ASP A 97 -1.99 -2.91 21.20
CA ASP A 97 -2.66 -3.62 22.31
C ASP A 97 -2.59 -5.16 22.20
N GLY A 98 -1.46 -5.69 21.72
CA GLY A 98 -1.21 -7.13 21.52
C GLY A 98 -1.75 -7.72 20.22
N ILE A 99 -2.35 -6.91 19.34
CA ILE A 99 -2.79 -7.31 18.00
C ILE A 99 -1.70 -6.97 16.98
N LYS A 100 -1.25 -7.97 16.22
CA LYS A 100 -0.21 -7.81 15.19
C LYS A 100 -0.82 -7.61 13.80
N ILE A 101 -0.50 -6.48 13.20
CA ILE A 101 -0.91 -6.11 11.84
C ILE A 101 0.31 -6.23 10.92
N GLY A 102 0.26 -7.16 9.98
CA GLY A 102 1.25 -7.28 8.91
C GLY A 102 0.88 -6.37 7.75
N ILE A 103 1.87 -5.66 7.19
CA ILE A 103 1.68 -4.77 6.05
C ILE A 103 2.71 -5.15 4.99
N THR A 104 2.24 -5.50 3.79
CA THR A 104 3.05 -5.74 2.58
C THR A 104 2.62 -4.75 1.49
N GLY A 105 3.33 -4.69 0.36
CA GLY A 105 2.84 -3.95 -0.79
C GLY A 105 3.29 -4.48 -2.13
N VAL A 106 2.63 -4.03 -3.19
CA VAL A 106 2.90 -4.40 -4.58
C VAL A 106 2.74 -3.18 -5.49
N GLY A 107 3.61 -3.05 -6.49
CA GLY A 107 3.53 -2.03 -7.55
C GLY A 107 3.09 -2.61 -8.89
N ILE A 108 2.72 -1.76 -9.84
CA ILE A 108 2.31 -2.14 -11.21
C ILE A 108 3.49 -2.43 -12.14
N GLU A 109 3.26 -3.13 -13.24
CA GLU A 109 4.28 -3.30 -14.28
C GLU A 109 4.72 -1.95 -14.86
N LEU A 110 6.02 -1.66 -14.79
CA LEU A 110 6.56 -0.38 -15.24
C LEU A 110 6.77 -0.33 -16.76
N ASP A 111 6.95 -1.48 -17.42
CA ASP A 111 7.11 -1.52 -18.87
C ASP A 111 5.82 -1.05 -19.57
N GLY A 112 5.97 -0.15 -20.53
CA GLY A 112 4.83 0.53 -21.17
C GLY A 112 4.22 1.72 -20.39
N LEU A 113 4.52 1.87 -19.09
CA LEU A 113 4.07 3.02 -18.28
C LEU A 113 5.18 4.03 -18.00
N VAL A 114 6.39 3.55 -17.77
CA VAL A 114 7.56 4.35 -17.42
C VAL A 114 8.68 4.05 -18.44
N PRO A 115 9.41 5.05 -18.96
CA PRO A 115 10.58 4.80 -19.79
C PRO A 115 11.63 3.92 -19.11
N LYS A 116 12.14 2.88 -19.80
CA LYS A 116 13.12 1.91 -19.27
C LYS A 116 14.35 2.54 -18.60
N LEU A 117 14.79 3.69 -19.09
CA LEU A 117 15.93 4.43 -18.53
C LEU A 117 15.69 4.96 -17.11
N LEU A 118 14.43 5.17 -16.73
CA LEU A 118 14.07 5.73 -15.42
C LEU A 118 14.05 4.65 -14.33
N TYR A 119 13.53 3.45 -14.61
CA TYR A 119 13.50 2.35 -13.64
C TYR A 119 14.67 1.36 -13.77
N LYS A 120 15.51 1.52 -14.82
CA LYS A 120 16.77 0.79 -15.03
C LYS A 120 16.60 -0.73 -14.89
N GLU A 121 17.41 -1.35 -14.03
CA GLU A 121 17.48 -2.79 -13.81
C GLU A 121 16.45 -3.30 -12.79
N THR A 122 15.49 -2.47 -12.37
CA THR A 122 14.36 -2.91 -11.53
C THR A 122 13.61 -4.01 -12.27
N GLN A 123 13.49 -5.18 -11.64
CA GLN A 123 12.73 -6.29 -12.21
C GLN A 123 11.33 -6.32 -11.62
N TYR A 124 10.35 -6.49 -12.49
CA TYR A 124 8.97 -6.72 -12.10
C TYR A 124 8.73 -8.21 -11.91
N LEU A 125 8.33 -8.59 -10.70
CA LEU A 125 7.93 -9.95 -10.35
C LEU A 125 6.41 -10.06 -10.39
N ASP A 126 5.91 -11.30 -10.50
CA ASP A 126 4.47 -11.57 -10.43
C ASP A 126 3.89 -11.03 -9.11
N PRO A 127 3.01 -10.02 -9.16
CA PRO A 127 2.53 -9.35 -7.95
C PRO A 127 1.64 -10.27 -7.10
N ILE A 128 0.89 -11.19 -7.71
CA ILE A 128 0.02 -12.13 -6.99
C ILE A 128 0.90 -13.10 -6.20
N LYS A 129 1.93 -13.67 -6.83
CA LYS A 129 2.86 -14.58 -6.15
C LYS A 129 3.62 -13.87 -5.02
N SER A 130 4.16 -12.67 -5.28
CA SER A 130 4.87 -11.89 -4.27
C SER A 130 3.97 -11.50 -3.10
N ALA A 131 2.75 -11.03 -3.35
CA ALA A 131 1.78 -10.71 -2.30
C ALA A 131 1.39 -11.96 -1.49
N GLN A 132 1.12 -13.09 -2.15
CA GLN A 132 0.78 -14.35 -1.51
C GLN A 132 1.91 -14.86 -0.59
N GLU A 133 3.15 -14.77 -1.03
CA GLU A 133 4.31 -15.18 -0.23
C GLU A 133 4.42 -14.34 1.03
N GLN A 134 4.37 -13.00 0.91
CA GLN A 134 4.45 -12.12 2.07
C GLN A 134 3.25 -12.27 3.00
N ALA A 135 2.04 -12.43 2.46
CA ALA A 135 0.85 -12.69 3.26
C ALA A 135 0.98 -13.98 4.07
N HIS A 136 1.51 -15.05 3.47
CA HIS A 136 1.75 -16.32 4.15
C HIS A 136 2.77 -16.16 5.28
N ILE A 137 3.92 -15.52 5.01
CA ILE A 137 4.95 -15.24 6.02
C ILE A 137 4.36 -14.43 7.19
N LEU A 138 3.66 -13.33 6.88
CA LEU A 138 3.06 -12.47 7.89
C LEU A 138 2.04 -13.24 8.75
N LYS A 139 1.19 -14.05 8.13
CA LYS A 139 0.14 -14.79 8.83
C LYS A 139 0.68 -15.94 9.67
N HIS A 140 1.53 -16.78 9.08
CA HIS A 140 1.90 -18.08 9.65
C HIS A 140 3.23 -18.04 10.40
N ASP A 141 4.22 -17.34 9.88
CA ASP A 141 5.56 -17.31 10.49
C ASP A 141 5.68 -16.19 11.52
N LYS A 142 5.05 -15.04 11.25
CA LYS A 142 5.08 -13.87 12.13
C LYS A 142 3.88 -13.78 13.07
N GLY A 143 2.84 -14.58 12.81
CA GLY A 143 1.65 -14.66 13.64
C GLY A 143 0.82 -13.37 13.63
N CYS A 144 0.72 -12.69 12.48
CA CYS A 144 -0.11 -11.50 12.35
C CYS A 144 -1.61 -11.87 12.38
N ASP A 145 -2.37 -11.16 13.21
CA ASP A 145 -3.81 -11.31 13.34
C ASP A 145 -4.53 -10.80 12.08
N MET A 146 -3.95 -9.80 11.40
CA MET A 146 -4.45 -9.22 10.16
C MET A 146 -3.31 -8.91 9.18
N VAL A 147 -3.56 -9.06 7.88
CA VAL A 147 -2.63 -8.68 6.81
C VAL A 147 -3.27 -7.63 5.89
N ILE A 148 -2.57 -6.51 5.71
CA ILE A 148 -2.91 -5.43 4.79
C ILE A 148 -1.92 -5.45 3.62
N CYS A 149 -2.42 -5.39 2.39
CA CYS A 149 -1.61 -5.19 1.19
C CYS A 149 -1.84 -3.78 0.65
N LEU A 150 -0.78 -2.97 0.59
CA LEU A 150 -0.77 -1.69 -0.11
C LEU A 150 -0.50 -1.96 -1.60
N SER A 151 -1.47 -1.68 -2.45
CA SER A 151 -1.40 -2.08 -3.85
C SER A 151 -1.44 -0.86 -4.76
N HIS A 152 -0.50 -0.79 -5.68
CA HIS A 152 -0.53 0.14 -6.80
C HIS A 152 -0.91 -0.57 -8.11
N LEU A 153 -1.61 -1.71 -8.05
CA LEU A 153 -2.01 -2.46 -9.25
C LEU A 153 -3.25 -1.88 -9.94
N GLY A 154 -3.99 -1.00 -9.29
CA GLY A 154 -5.26 -0.50 -9.82
C GLY A 154 -6.46 -1.37 -9.42
N TYR A 155 -7.59 -0.71 -9.22
CA TYR A 155 -8.80 -1.33 -8.70
C TYR A 155 -9.33 -2.47 -9.58
N LYS A 156 -9.59 -2.18 -10.86
CA LYS A 156 -10.16 -3.13 -11.83
C LYS A 156 -9.95 -2.64 -13.26
N TYR A 157 -9.61 -3.55 -14.16
CA TYR A 157 -9.50 -3.31 -15.61
C TYR A 157 -10.55 -4.08 -16.41
N ASN A 158 -10.73 -3.69 -17.67
CA ASN A 158 -11.63 -4.36 -18.62
C ASN A 158 -10.90 -5.42 -19.48
N ASP A 159 -9.60 -5.62 -19.25
CA ASP A 159 -8.75 -6.58 -19.93
C ASP A 159 -8.12 -7.56 -18.93
N ASN A 160 -7.08 -8.28 -19.35
CA ASN A 160 -6.40 -9.28 -18.51
C ASN A 160 -5.28 -8.67 -17.65
N THR A 161 -5.28 -7.36 -17.43
CA THR A 161 -4.33 -6.72 -16.51
C THR A 161 -4.68 -7.15 -15.07
N VAL A 162 -3.66 -7.56 -14.31
CA VAL A 162 -3.82 -7.89 -12.90
C VAL A 162 -4.26 -6.64 -12.13
N SER A 163 -5.27 -6.78 -11.28
CA SER A 163 -5.84 -5.70 -10.47
C SER A 163 -6.03 -6.13 -9.02
N ASP A 164 -6.35 -5.17 -8.16
CA ASP A 164 -6.67 -5.40 -6.75
C ASP A 164 -7.78 -6.42 -6.58
N MET A 165 -8.84 -6.33 -7.39
CA MET A 165 -9.96 -7.26 -7.33
C MET A 165 -9.56 -8.68 -7.74
N TRP A 166 -8.65 -8.82 -8.71
CA TRP A 166 -8.14 -10.13 -9.11
C TRP A 166 -7.22 -10.71 -8.04
N MET A 167 -6.26 -9.92 -7.55
CA MET A 167 -5.38 -10.33 -6.46
C MET A 167 -6.17 -10.74 -5.20
N ALA A 168 -7.22 -10.01 -4.86
CA ALA A 168 -8.10 -10.35 -3.74
C ALA A 168 -8.77 -11.74 -3.88
N MET A 169 -9.09 -12.16 -5.11
CA MET A 169 -9.71 -13.45 -5.40
C MET A 169 -8.69 -14.59 -5.51
N ASP A 170 -7.48 -14.31 -5.99
CA ASP A 170 -6.45 -15.29 -6.34
C ASP A 170 -5.36 -15.46 -5.28
N THR A 171 -5.54 -14.84 -4.11
CA THR A 171 -4.67 -15.03 -2.94
C THR A 171 -5.41 -15.66 -1.77
N GLU A 172 -4.69 -15.93 -0.69
CA GLU A 172 -5.18 -16.20 0.64
C GLU A 172 -4.40 -15.39 1.69
N ASP A 173 -4.92 -15.37 2.92
CA ASP A 173 -4.35 -14.69 4.10
C ASP A 173 -4.24 -13.16 4.07
N ILE A 174 -4.49 -12.51 2.93
CA ILE A 174 -4.73 -11.07 2.85
C ILE A 174 -6.15 -10.76 3.34
N ASP A 175 -6.29 -9.82 4.28
CA ASP A 175 -7.57 -9.40 4.83
C ASP A 175 -8.07 -8.08 4.19
N ILE A 176 -7.15 -7.15 3.90
CA ILE A 176 -7.45 -5.83 3.34
C ILE A 176 -6.45 -5.49 2.23
N ILE A 177 -6.95 -4.94 1.12
CA ILE A 177 -6.17 -4.31 0.05
C ILE A 177 -6.53 -2.83 -0.01
N ILE A 178 -5.53 -1.97 0.13
CA ILE A 178 -5.64 -0.52 -0.05
C ILE A 178 -4.97 -0.17 -1.37
N GLY A 179 -5.80 0.16 -2.37
CA GLY A 179 -5.43 0.32 -3.76
C GLY A 179 -5.09 1.75 -4.18
N GLY A 180 -4.34 1.87 -5.27
CA GLY A 180 -3.92 3.10 -5.94
C GLY A 180 -4.12 3.04 -7.47
N HIS A 181 -3.33 3.81 -8.23
CA HIS A 181 -3.22 3.79 -9.70
C HIS A 181 -4.46 4.19 -10.53
N THR A 182 -5.59 3.50 -10.44
CA THR A 182 -6.78 3.76 -11.30
C THR A 182 -7.61 4.98 -10.88
N HIS A 183 -7.13 5.74 -9.88
CA HIS A 183 -7.79 6.93 -9.32
C HIS A 183 -9.27 6.73 -8.98
N THR A 184 -9.63 5.51 -8.57
CA THR A 184 -11.04 5.12 -8.42
C THR A 184 -11.64 5.70 -7.14
N PHE A 185 -12.76 6.42 -7.27
CA PHE A 185 -13.54 6.93 -6.14
C PHE A 185 -14.56 5.90 -5.69
N LEU A 186 -14.17 5.02 -4.76
CA LEU A 186 -15.09 4.06 -4.17
C LEU A 186 -15.96 4.73 -3.10
N ARG A 187 -17.29 4.75 -3.32
CA ARG A 187 -18.25 5.25 -2.32
C ARG A 187 -18.28 4.43 -1.03
N ARG A 188 -17.85 3.18 -1.11
CA ARG A 188 -17.68 2.23 -0.01
C ARG A 188 -16.67 1.17 -0.46
N PRO A 189 -15.97 0.50 0.46
CA PRO A 189 -15.06 -0.58 0.11
C PRO A 189 -15.83 -1.69 -0.57
N GLU A 190 -15.21 -2.30 -1.57
CA GLU A 190 -15.73 -3.51 -2.17
C GLU A 190 -15.33 -4.71 -1.30
N MET A 191 -16.24 -5.66 -1.16
CA MET A 191 -15.98 -6.91 -0.47
C MET A 191 -16.02 -8.05 -1.48
N THR A 192 -14.97 -8.86 -1.49
CA THR A 192 -14.89 -10.08 -2.29
C THR A 192 -14.48 -11.26 -1.42
N ARG A 193 -14.31 -12.43 -2.03
CA ARG A 193 -13.80 -13.63 -1.38
C ARG A 193 -12.53 -14.11 -2.06
N ASN A 194 -11.58 -14.53 -1.23
CA ASN A 194 -10.31 -15.09 -1.65
C ASN A 194 -10.43 -16.57 -2.01
N MET A 195 -9.33 -17.23 -2.39
CA MET A 195 -9.33 -18.64 -2.83
C MET A 195 -9.86 -19.63 -1.77
N LYS A 196 -9.82 -19.27 -0.49
CA LYS A 196 -10.37 -20.07 0.62
C LYS A 196 -11.78 -19.65 1.03
N GLY A 197 -12.43 -18.77 0.25
CA GLY A 197 -13.75 -18.26 0.53
C GLY A 197 -13.81 -17.27 1.70
N LYS A 198 -12.67 -16.83 2.26
CA LYS A 198 -12.63 -15.79 3.30
C LYS A 198 -12.89 -14.42 2.68
N ARG A 199 -13.50 -13.51 3.43
CA ARG A 199 -13.78 -12.15 2.97
C ARG A 199 -12.49 -11.34 2.88
N VAL A 200 -12.37 -10.53 1.81
CA VAL A 200 -11.30 -9.53 1.62
C VAL A 200 -11.94 -8.19 1.33
N ILE A 201 -11.42 -7.14 1.95
CA ILE A 201 -11.85 -5.76 1.71
C ILE A 201 -10.90 -5.12 0.71
N VAL A 202 -11.43 -4.50 -0.34
CA VAL A 202 -10.69 -3.72 -1.32
C VAL A 202 -11.19 -2.27 -1.25
N ASN A 203 -10.29 -1.31 -1.06
CA ASN A 203 -10.66 0.09 -0.99
C ASN A 203 -9.65 1.00 -1.72
N GLN A 204 -10.15 2.10 -2.28
CA GLN A 204 -9.37 3.15 -2.94
C GLN A 204 -10.13 4.47 -2.83
N VAL A 205 -9.41 5.58 -2.67
CA VAL A 205 -9.98 6.89 -2.33
C VAL A 205 -9.63 7.99 -3.32
N GLY A 206 -9.60 7.66 -4.61
CA GLY A 206 -9.31 8.65 -5.66
C GLY A 206 -7.84 9.00 -5.77
N TRP A 207 -7.53 10.30 -5.82
CA TRP A 207 -6.19 10.85 -6.07
C TRP A 207 -6.04 12.30 -5.53
N ALA A 208 -4.82 12.85 -5.55
CA ALA A 208 -4.48 14.23 -5.16
C ALA A 208 -4.88 14.65 -3.73
N GLY A 209 -5.02 13.69 -2.81
CA GLY A 209 -5.35 13.98 -1.42
C GLY A 209 -6.73 14.63 -1.23
N ILE A 210 -7.63 14.54 -2.22
CA ILE A 210 -8.95 15.17 -2.16
C ILE A 210 -9.93 14.42 -1.24
N MET A 211 -9.61 13.18 -0.87
CA MET A 211 -10.34 12.38 0.11
C MET A 211 -9.36 11.64 1.02
N LEU A 212 -9.76 11.45 2.28
CA LEU A 212 -9.08 10.55 3.23
C LEU A 212 -9.96 9.32 3.49
N GLY A 213 -9.45 8.14 3.16
CA GLY A 213 -10.11 6.88 3.49
C GLY A 213 -9.99 6.55 4.98
N ARG A 214 -11.09 6.14 5.61
CA ARG A 214 -11.09 5.61 6.98
C ARG A 214 -11.88 4.30 7.06
N LEU A 215 -11.15 3.24 7.41
CA LEU A 215 -11.70 1.93 7.73
C LEU A 215 -11.58 1.71 9.23
N ASP A 216 -12.72 1.54 9.91
CA ASP A 216 -12.75 1.18 11.32
C ASP A 216 -12.84 -0.35 11.45
N ILE A 217 -11.84 -0.95 12.08
CA ILE A 217 -11.68 -2.40 12.21
C ILE A 217 -11.77 -2.80 13.68
N VAL A 218 -12.66 -3.75 14.01
CA VAL A 218 -12.88 -4.21 15.38
C VAL A 218 -12.52 -5.69 15.54
N PHE A 219 -11.63 -5.96 16.50
CA PHE A 219 -11.22 -7.30 16.91
C PHE A 219 -11.97 -7.73 18.18
N GLU A 220 -12.56 -8.94 18.18
CA GLU A 220 -13.19 -9.49 19.39
C GLU A 220 -12.18 -10.25 20.26
N LYS A 221 -12.19 -10.00 21.57
CA LYS A 221 -11.24 -10.58 22.53
C LYS A 221 -11.41 -12.08 22.81
N ASN A 222 -12.57 -12.69 22.49
CA ASN A 222 -12.87 -14.06 22.92
C ASN A 222 -12.60 -15.10 21.82
N LYS A 223 -11.42 -15.74 21.92
CA LYS A 223 -10.88 -16.88 21.15
C LYS A 223 -10.28 -16.54 19.77
N LYS A 224 -8.94 -16.37 19.78
CA LYS A 224 -8.04 -16.24 18.61
C LYS A 224 -8.32 -15.05 17.69
N GLY A 225 -8.34 -13.82 18.21
CA GLY A 225 -8.06 -12.59 17.45
C GLY A 225 -8.80 -12.42 16.13
N LYS A 226 -10.05 -12.92 16.01
CA LYS A 226 -10.79 -12.79 14.74
C LYS A 226 -11.43 -11.41 14.65
N CYS A 227 -11.18 -10.73 13.53
CA CYS A 227 -11.88 -9.52 13.10
C CYS A 227 -13.37 -9.85 12.86
N VAL A 228 -14.29 -9.15 13.53
CA VAL A 228 -15.73 -9.48 13.50
C VAL A 228 -16.56 -8.48 12.71
N THR A 229 -16.18 -7.21 12.69
CA THR A 229 -16.87 -6.18 11.88
C THR A 229 -15.89 -5.14 11.36
N CYS A 230 -16.09 -4.74 10.10
CA CYS A 230 -15.39 -3.64 9.45
C CYS A 230 -16.47 -2.64 9.02
N SER A 231 -16.49 -1.44 9.59
CA SER A 231 -17.34 -0.34 9.15
C SER A 231 -16.50 0.71 8.46
N ASN A 232 -16.92 1.18 7.28
CA ASN A 232 -16.22 2.21 6.54
C ASN A 232 -16.94 3.55 6.68
N THR A 233 -16.15 4.59 6.97
CA THR A 233 -16.60 5.97 6.95
C THR A 233 -15.69 6.73 6.00
N LEU A 234 -16.22 7.22 4.87
CA LEU A 234 -15.49 8.20 4.06
C LEU A 234 -15.49 9.52 4.82
N ILE A 235 -14.32 10.10 5.06
CA ILE A 235 -14.22 11.44 5.65
C ILE A 235 -13.83 12.40 4.54
N THR A 236 -14.79 13.27 4.20
CA THR A 236 -14.64 14.43 3.31
C THR A 236 -14.41 15.68 4.14
#